data_AF-A0A1V3XSV7-F1
#
_entry.id   AF-A0A1V3XSV7-F1
#
_cell.length_a   1.000
_cell.length_b   1.000
_cell.length_c   1.000
_cell.angle_alpha   90.00
_cell.angle_beta   90.00
_cell.angle_gamma   90.00
#
_symmetry.space_group_name_H-M   'P 1'
#
loop_
_entity.id
_entity.type
_entity.pdbx_description
1 polymer ?
#
loop_
_entity_poly.entity_id
_entity_poly.type
_entity_poly.pdbx_seq_one_letter_code
_entity_poly.pdbx_strand_id
1 'polypeptide(L)' 'MAETIEILDRTPTIRPDNEVVDAYAELAAECRRIGHGLQAREHTGDRWVAACAIAKRLDLLAGDAIYQGAPNLVVHS' A
#
# COMPACT_ATOMS: atom_id res chain seq x y z
N MET A 1 13.10 -15.48 16.08
CA MET A 1 12.13 -16.27 15.27
C MET A 1 10.80 -16.42 15.99
N ALA A 2 10.75 -16.89 17.24
CA ALA A 2 9.50 -17.00 18.00
C ALA A 2 8.75 -15.66 18.15
N GLU A 3 9.46 -14.59 18.51
CA GLU A 3 8.90 -13.23 18.66
C GLU A 3 8.28 -12.67 17.36
N THR A 4 8.93 -12.89 16.21
CA THR A 4 8.44 -12.42 14.91
C THR A 4 7.13 -13.10 14.52
N ILE A 5 7.01 -14.41 14.79
CA ILE A 5 5.78 -15.18 14.53
C ILE A 5 4.66 -14.67 15.44
N GLU A 6 4.95 -14.43 16.72
CA GLU A 6 3.98 -13.88 17.67
C GLU A 6 3.43 -12.52 17.22
N ILE A 7 4.30 -11.63 16.70
CA ILE A 7 3.90 -10.32 16.15
C ILE A 7 2.99 -10.49 14.92
N LEU A 8 3.31 -11.43 14.02
CA LEU A 8 2.49 -11.74 12.86
C LEU A 8 1.12 -12.29 13.28
N ASP A 9 1.08 -13.23 14.22
CA ASP A 9 -0.16 -13.88 14.65
C ASP A 9 -1.14 -12.92 15.33
N ARG A 10 -0.63 -11.89 16.02
CA ARG A 10 -1.46 -10.84 16.65
C ARG A 10 -1.81 -9.67 15.72
N THR A 11 -1.25 -9.62 14.51
CA THR A 11 -1.47 -8.52 13.57
C THR A 11 -2.42 -8.97 12.45
N PRO A 12 -3.60 -8.36 12.31
CA PRO A 12 -4.51 -8.69 11.22
C PRO A 12 -3.83 -8.53 9.86
N THR A 13 -3.90 -9.57 9.02
CA THR A 13 -3.39 -9.54 7.66
C THR A 13 -4.50 -9.20 6.68
N ILE A 14 -4.31 -8.14 5.87
CA ILE A 14 -5.21 -7.82 4.76
C ILE A 14 -4.85 -8.73 3.58
N ARG A 15 -5.86 -9.39 3.00
CA ARG A 15 -5.70 -10.23 1.80
C ARG A 15 -6.08 -9.46 0.53
N PRO A 16 -5.53 -9.81 -0.64
CA PRO A 16 -5.88 -9.17 -1.91
C PRO A 16 -7.25 -9.66 -2.40
N ASP A 17 -8.32 -9.08 -1.86
CA ASP A 17 -9.67 -9.26 -2.38
C ASP A 17 -9.96 -8.32 -3.57
N ASN A 18 -11.17 -8.39 -4.13
CA ASN A 18 -11.53 -7.61 -5.32
C ASN A 18 -11.36 -6.10 -5.09
N GLU A 19 -11.70 -5.59 -3.91
CA GLU A 19 -11.54 -4.16 -3.60
C GLU A 19 -10.07 -3.74 -3.63
N VAL A 20 -9.18 -4.60 -3.13
CA VAL A 20 -7.72 -4.34 -3.19
C VAL A 20 -7.22 -4.40 -4.63
N VAL A 21 -7.72 -5.32 -5.45
CA VAL A 21 -7.34 -5.42 -6.87
C VAL A 21 -7.79 -4.17 -7.65
N ASP A 22 -9.02 -3.72 -7.41
CA ASP A 22 -9.57 -2.51 -8.05
C ASP A 22 -8.78 -1.26 -7.62
N ALA A 23 -8.54 -1.09 -6.31
CA ALA A 23 -7.73 -0.01 -5.78
C ALA A 23 -6.30 -0.02 -6.35
N TYR A 24 -5.71 -1.20 -6.56
CA TYR A 24 -4.40 -1.35 -7.17
C TYR A 24 -4.40 -0.85 -8.63
N ALA A 25 -5.40 -1.24 -9.41
CA ALA A 25 -5.51 -0.86 -10.81
C ALA A 25 -5.67 0.66 -10.96
N GLU A 26 -6.54 1.27 -10.15
CA GLU A 26 -6.75 2.71 -10.10
C GLU A 26 -5.49 3.45 -9.67
N LEU A 27 -4.87 3.03 -8.57
CA LEU A 27 -3.62 3.61 -8.08
C LEU A 27 -2.50 3.53 -9.12
N ALA A 28 -2.38 2.40 -9.83
CA ALA A 28 -1.36 2.22 -10.86
C ALA A 28 -1.58 3.15 -12.06
N ALA A 29 -2.83 3.38 -12.46
CA ALA A 29 -3.17 4.30 -13.54
C ALA A 29 -2.89 5.75 -13.12
N GLU A 30 -3.29 6.11 -11.90
CA GLU A 30 -3.17 7.47 -11.39
C GLU A 30 -1.72 7.85 -11.09
N CYS A 31 -0.94 6.96 -10.48
CA CYS A 31 0.51 7.18 -10.31
C CYS A 31 1.22 7.37 -11.64
N ARG A 32 0.83 6.64 -12.70
CA ARG A 32 1.36 6.87 -14.05
C ARG A 32 0.95 8.24 -14.60
N ARG A 33 -0.30 8.63 -14.39
CA ARG A 33 -0.84 9.92 -14.86
C ARG A 33 -0.12 11.12 -14.24
N ILE A 34 0.22 11.04 -12.94
CA ILE A 34 0.85 12.15 -12.21
C ILE A 34 2.38 12.04 -12.10
N GLY A 35 2.98 10.97 -12.63
CA GLY A 35 4.42 10.73 -12.57
C GLY A 35 4.94 10.32 -11.18
N HIS A 36 4.10 9.70 -10.35
CA HIS A 36 4.47 9.27 -9.00
C HIS A 36 5.37 8.03 -8.99
N GLY A 37 6.34 7.96 -8.06
CA GLY A 37 7.34 6.89 -7.98
C GLY A 37 6.76 5.47 -7.88
N LEU A 38 5.62 5.30 -7.21
CA LEU A 38 4.90 4.02 -7.12
C LEU A 38 4.53 3.42 -8.48
N GLN A 39 4.58 4.13 -9.60
CA GLN A 39 4.35 3.57 -10.94
C GLN A 39 5.47 2.61 -11.40
N ALA A 40 6.67 2.76 -10.85
CA ALA A 40 7.84 2.00 -11.27
C ALA A 40 7.73 0.51 -10.91
N ARG A 41 8.42 -0.35 -11.65
CA ARG A 41 8.29 -1.82 -11.52
C ARG A 41 8.85 -2.31 -10.20
N GLU A 42 9.93 -1.70 -9.73
CA GLU A 42 10.57 -1.93 -8.44
C GLU A 42 9.63 -1.73 -7.24
N HIS A 43 8.62 -0.85 -7.38
CA HIS A 43 7.65 -0.52 -6.32
C HIS A 43 6.33 -1.28 -6.44
N THR A 44 6.32 -2.41 -7.13
CA THR A 44 5.11 -3.24 -7.28
C THR A 44 4.59 -3.72 -5.92
N GLY A 45 5.49 -4.08 -4.99
CA GLY A 45 5.13 -4.47 -3.63
C GLY A 45 4.52 -3.32 -2.84
N ASP A 46 5.17 -2.15 -2.87
CA ASP A 46 4.67 -0.94 -2.21
C ASP A 46 3.29 -0.55 -2.72
N ARG A 47 3.05 -0.67 -4.03
CA ARG A 47 1.74 -0.38 -4.61
C ARG A 47 0.64 -1.31 -4.09
N TRP A 48 0.93 -2.58 -3.80
CA TRP A 48 -0.03 -3.48 -3.15
C TRP A 48 -0.30 -3.08 -1.70
N VAL A 49 0.71 -2.65 -0.96
CA VAL A 49 0.54 -2.14 0.41
C VAL A 49 -0.37 -0.90 0.41
N ALA A 50 -0.10 0.06 -0.48
CA ALA A 50 -0.93 1.24 -0.65
C ALA A 50 -2.37 0.88 -1.08
N ALA A 51 -2.54 -0.06 -2.01
CA ALA A 51 -3.86 -0.51 -2.44
C ALA A 51 -4.66 -1.14 -1.28
N CYS A 52 -4.02 -1.92 -0.40
CA CYS A 52 -4.65 -2.44 0.81
C CYS A 52 -5.17 -1.30 1.71
N ALA A 53 -4.33 -0.28 1.95
CA ALA A 53 -4.71 0.87 2.77
C ALA A 53 -5.89 1.65 2.14
N ILE A 54 -5.83 1.92 0.84
CA ILE A 54 -6.90 2.60 0.08
C ILE A 54 -8.20 1.82 0.15
N ALA A 55 -8.19 0.53 -0.22
CA ALA A 55 -9.38 -0.32 -0.25
C ALA A 55 -10.05 -0.41 1.13
N LYS A 56 -9.25 -0.47 2.20
CA LYS A 56 -9.77 -0.60 3.58
C LYS A 56 -9.94 0.74 4.29
N ARG A 57 -9.68 1.87 3.61
CA ARG A 57 -9.79 3.24 4.16
C ARG A 57 -8.99 3.41 5.44
N LEU A 58 -7.75 2.93 5.41
CA LEU A 58 -6.80 3.02 6.52
C LEU A 58 -5.70 4.02 6.16
N ASP A 59 -5.19 4.71 7.17
CA ASP A 59 -3.96 5.47 7.03
C ASP A 59 -2.76 4.51 6.98
N LEU A 60 -1.73 4.87 6.20
CA LEU A 60 -0.52 4.06 6.05
C LEU A 60 0.62 4.67 6.87
N LEU A 61 1.16 3.89 7.81
CA LEU A 61 2.44 4.22 8.46
C LEU A 61 3.58 3.65 7.62
N ALA A 62 4.52 4.50 7.21
CA ALA A 62 5.67 4.12 6.39
C ALA A 62 6.98 4.69 6.95
N GLY A 63 8.04 3.87 6.97
CA GLY A 63 9.36 4.30 7.43
C GLY A 63 10.18 5.06 6.39
N ASP A 64 9.71 5.12 5.14
CA ASP A 64 10.32 5.86 4.05
C ASP A 64 9.30 6.80 3.37
N ALA A 65 9.78 7.56 2.38
CA ALA A 65 8.99 8.58 1.71
C ALA A 65 8.30 8.11 0.42
N ILE A 66 8.34 6.83 0.03
CA ILE A 66 7.85 6.40 -1.31
C ILE A 66 6.35 6.65 -1.51
N TYR A 67 5.58 6.62 -0.41
CA TYR A 67 4.14 6.80 -0.42
C TYR A 67 3.71 8.28 -0.42
N GLN A 68 4.64 9.21 -0.22
CA GLN A 68 4.30 10.63 -0.08
C GLN A 68 3.81 11.22 -1.40
N GLY A 69 2.59 11.75 -1.39
CA GLY A 69 1.93 12.27 -2.59
C GLY A 69 1.25 11.20 -3.44
N ALA A 70 1.15 9.96 -2.94
CA ALA A 70 0.35 8.92 -3.59
C ALA A 70 -1.14 9.32 -3.56
N PRO A 71 -1.88 9.08 -4.66
CA PRO A 71 -3.28 9.47 -4.75
C PRO A 71 -4.14 8.65 -3.77
N ASN A 72 -5.13 9.31 -3.15
CA ASN A 72 -6.09 8.70 -2.24
C ASN A 72 -5.49 8.00 -1.01
N LEU A 73 -4.25 8.34 -0.65
CA LEU A 73 -3.54 7.72 0.47
C LEU A 73 -3.16 8.77 1.52
N VAL A 74 -3.54 8.52 2.77
CA VAL A 74 -3.06 9.30 3.92
C VAL A 74 -1.85 8.56 4.50
N VAL A 75 -0.72 9.25 4.64
CA VAL A 75 0.55 8.66 5.07
C VAL A 75 1.05 9.32 6.34
N HIS A 76 1.47 8.50 7.30
CA HIS A 76 2.20 8.91 8.49
C HIS A 76 3.64 8.36 8.42
N SER A 77 4.58 9.09 9.01
CA SER A 77 6.01 8.76 9.07
C SER A 77 6.50 8.71 10.51
#